data_AF-A0A1L9V793-F1
#
_entry.id   AF-A0A1L9V793-F1
#
_cell.length_a   1.000
_cell.length_b   1.000
_cell.length_c   1.000
_cell.angle_alpha   90.00
_cell.angle_beta   90.00
_cell.angle_gamma   90.00
#
_symmetry.space_group_name_H-M   'P 1'
#
loop_
_entity.id
_entity.type
_entity.pdbx_description
1 polymer ?
#
loop_
_entity_poly.entity_id
_entity_poly.type
_entity_poly.pdbx_seq_one_letter_code
_entity_poly.pdbx_strand_id
1 'polypeptide(L)'
;MPEYRASIRYTEDEAYAQHGRNIETLTQEKLGEKRASEFSLMISTRSLPPSHSLMFQAPATVPLEDLQSVKLADGIVIDVESADN
;
A
#
# COMPACT_ATOMS: atom_id res chain seq x y z
N MET A 1 -9.21 13.36 8.09
CA MET A 1 -7.74 13.25 7.92
C MET A 1 -7.48 13.20 6.41
N PRO A 2 -6.34 13.69 5.88
CA PRO A 2 -6.09 13.55 4.45
C PRO A 2 -6.14 12.08 4.03
N GLU A 3 -6.77 11.84 2.90
CA GLU A 3 -6.91 10.53 2.29
C GLU A 3 -5.77 10.30 1.30
N TYR A 4 -5.24 9.08 1.31
CA TYR A 4 -4.14 8.64 0.50
C TYR A 4 -4.50 7.32 -0.17
N ARG A 5 -3.89 7.10 -1.33
CA ARG A 5 -3.99 5.87 -2.09
C ARG A 5 -2.62 5.23 -2.16
N ALA A 6 -2.50 4.02 -1.66
CA ALA A 6 -1.35 3.14 -1.87
C ALA A 6 -1.62 2.22 -3.07
N SER A 7 -0.69 2.20 -4.01
CA SER A 7 -0.63 1.28 -5.14
C SER A 7 0.53 0.31 -4.92
N ILE A 8 0.19 -0.97 -4.74
CA ILE A 8 1.13 -2.05 -4.45
C ILE A 8 1.37 -2.83 -5.74
N ARG A 9 2.64 -2.91 -6.12
CA ARG A 9 3.12 -3.62 -7.30
C ARG A 9 4.16 -4.66 -6.89
N TYR A 10 4.05 -5.85 -7.45
CA TYR A 10 5.07 -6.89 -7.28
C TYR A 10 6.05 -6.79 -8.44
N THR A 11 7.34 -6.74 -8.12
CA THR A 11 8.39 -6.77 -9.14
C THR A 11 8.68 -8.18 -9.62
N GLU A 12 8.35 -9.18 -8.80
CA GLU A 12 8.63 -10.60 -9.05
C GLU A 12 7.39 -11.45 -8.79
N ASP A 13 7.20 -12.50 -9.59
CA ASP A 13 6.10 -13.46 -9.41
C ASP A 13 6.18 -14.20 -8.06
N GLU A 14 7.41 -14.44 -7.56
CA GLU A 14 7.63 -15.04 -6.24
C GLU A 14 7.12 -14.15 -5.11
N ALA A 15 7.27 -12.83 -5.22
CA ALA A 15 6.75 -11.89 -4.23
C ALA A 15 5.22 -11.92 -4.17
N TYR A 16 4.56 -12.08 -5.32
CA TYR A 16 3.12 -12.31 -5.36
C TYR A 16 2.72 -13.68 -4.79
N ALA A 17 3.45 -14.74 -5.12
CA ALA A 17 3.17 -16.08 -4.60
C ALA A 17 3.33 -16.16 -3.07
N GLN A 18 4.34 -15.48 -2.51
CA GLN A 18 4.63 -15.47 -1.08
C GLN A 18 3.75 -14.50 -0.29
N HIS A 19 3.54 -13.29 -0.81
CA HIS A 19 2.89 -12.20 -0.07
C HIS A 19 1.53 -11.81 -0.59
N GLY A 20 1.14 -12.18 -1.81
CA GLY A 20 -0.12 -11.78 -2.44
C GLY A 20 -1.36 -12.10 -1.61
N ARG A 21 -1.36 -13.22 -0.87
CA ARG A 21 -2.46 -13.59 0.03
C ARG A 21 -2.52 -12.74 1.30
N ASN A 22 -1.38 -12.28 1.80
CA ASN A 22 -1.25 -11.55 3.08
C ASN A 22 -0.92 -10.06 2.87
N ILE A 23 -0.94 -9.57 1.63
CA ILE A 23 -0.48 -8.23 1.30
C ILE A 23 -1.35 -7.16 1.95
N GLU A 24 -2.64 -7.41 2.08
CA GLU A 24 -3.58 -6.54 2.79
C GLU A 24 -3.11 -6.35 4.23
N THR A 25 -2.93 -7.45 4.98
CA THR A 25 -2.49 -7.40 6.37
C THR A 25 -1.12 -6.75 6.50
N LEU A 26 -0.15 -7.12 5.65
CA LEU A 26 1.18 -6.52 5.63
C LEU A 26 1.13 -5.00 5.41
N THR A 27 0.29 -4.56 4.47
CA THR A 27 0.14 -3.13 4.14
C THR A 27 -0.54 -2.39 5.28
N GLN A 28 -1.59 -2.95 5.87
CA GLN A 28 -2.29 -2.38 7.02
C GLN A 28 -1.38 -2.27 8.23
N GLU A 29 -0.58 -3.29 8.53
CA GLU A 29 0.39 -3.25 9.64
C GLU A 29 1.43 -2.16 9.41
N LYS A 30 2.08 -2.15 8.24
CA LYS A 30 3.17 -1.21 7.93
C LYS A 30 2.72 0.24 7.86
N LEU A 31 1.56 0.50 7.25
CA LEU A 31 0.98 1.83 7.22
C LEU A 31 0.39 2.21 8.59
N GLY A 32 -0.13 1.23 9.34
CA GLY A 32 -0.59 1.42 10.72
C GLY A 32 0.52 1.90 11.65
N GLU A 33 1.76 1.42 11.47
CA GLU A 33 2.95 1.95 12.16
C GLU A 33 3.16 3.45 11.88
N LYS A 34 2.75 3.94 10.72
CA LYS A 34 2.76 5.37 10.33
C LYS A 34 1.48 6.13 10.73
N ARG A 35 0.67 5.55 11.62
CA ARG A 35 -0.65 6.09 12.04
C ARG A 35 -1.67 6.20 10.90
N ALA A 36 -1.52 5.42 9.84
CA ALA A 36 -2.61 5.24 8.89
C ALA A 36 -3.79 4.53 9.56
N SER A 37 -4.99 4.91 9.16
CA SER A 37 -6.26 4.40 9.67
C SER A 37 -7.28 4.38 8.53
N GLU A 38 -8.45 3.77 8.75
CA GLU A 38 -9.53 3.69 7.75
C GLU A 38 -9.07 3.06 6.42
N PHE A 39 -8.48 1.88 6.51
CA PHE A 39 -8.04 1.11 5.34
C PHE A 39 -9.24 0.59 4.54
N SER A 40 -9.32 0.96 3.26
CA SER A 40 -10.27 0.43 2.29
C SER A 40 -9.51 -0.28 1.17
N LEU A 41 -9.53 -1.61 1.17
CA LEU A 41 -8.83 -2.41 0.17
C LEU A 41 -9.61 -2.41 -1.16
N MET A 42 -8.90 -2.14 -2.26
CA MET A 42 -9.43 -2.27 -3.61
C MET A 42 -8.51 -3.17 -4.46
N ILE A 43 -8.92 -4.43 -4.60
CA ILE A 43 -8.23 -5.39 -5.46
C ILE A 43 -8.55 -5.04 -6.90
N SER A 44 -7.57 -4.64 -7.71
CA SER A 44 -7.82 -4.37 -9.12
C SER A 44 -6.55 -4.32 -9.95
N THR A 45 -6.35 -5.38 -10.74
CA THR A 45 -5.97 -5.31 -12.16
C THR A 45 -5.93 -6.73 -12.74
N ARG A 46 -6.36 -6.92 -14.00
CA ARG A 46 -6.20 -8.19 -14.75
C ARG A 46 -4.78 -8.32 -15.32
N SER A 47 -3.77 -7.95 -14.55
CA SER A 47 -2.36 -7.99 -14.95
C SER A 47 -1.67 -9.18 -14.26
N LEU A 48 -0.66 -9.75 -14.90
CA LEU A 48 0.28 -10.66 -14.24
C LEU A 48 1.65 -9.97 -14.14
N PRO A 49 2.18 -9.74 -12.93
CA PRO A 49 1.53 -9.95 -11.62
C PRO A 49 0.40 -8.92 -11.36
N PRO A 50 -0.62 -9.27 -10.55
CA PRO A 50 -1.73 -8.38 -10.25
C PRO A 50 -1.27 -7.22 -9.36
N SER A 51 -1.83 -6.03 -9.55
CA SER A 51 -1.58 -4.88 -8.67
C SER A 51 -2.73 -4.72 -7.67
N HIS A 52 -2.41 -4.31 -6.45
CA HIS A 52 -3.41 -4.01 -5.43
C HIS A 52 -3.43 -2.50 -5.17
N SER A 53 -4.61 -1.93 -4.99
CA SER A 53 -4.75 -0.57 -4.50
C SER A 53 -5.39 -0.61 -3.12
N LEU A 54 -4.97 0.30 -2.25
CA LEU A 54 -5.52 0.44 -0.92
C LEU A 54 -5.66 1.92 -0.62
N MET A 55 -6.85 2.35 -0.22
CA MET A 55 -7.09 3.69 0.28
C MET A 55 -6.95 3.68 1.80
N PHE A 56 -6.40 4.74 2.36
CA PHE A 56 -6.27 4.92 3.80
C PHE A 56 -6.23 6.41 4.12
N GLN A 57 -6.49 6.73 5.38
CA GLN A 57 -6.30 8.08 5.89
C GLN A 57 -5.08 8.12 6.79
N ALA A 58 -4.30 9.20 6.73
CA ALA A 58 -3.20 9.44 7.66
C ALA A 58 -3.27 10.86 8.21
N PRO A 59 -2.78 11.12 9.43
CA PRO A 59 -2.78 12.47 9.98
C PRO A 59 -1.88 13.39 9.13
N ALA A 60 -2.30 14.65 8.93
CA ALA A 60 -1.56 15.64 8.13
C ALA A 60 -0.16 15.98 8.68
N THR A 61 0.15 15.52 9.89
CA THR A 61 1.49 15.60 10.49
C THR A 61 2.48 14.62 9.89
N VAL A 62 2.01 13.58 9.21
CA VAL A 62 2.86 12.58 8.53
C VAL A 62 3.04 13.03 7.08
N PRO A 63 4.26 13.32 6.64
CA PRO A 63 4.49 13.75 5.27
C PRO A 63 4.37 12.56 4.31
N LEU A 64 3.96 12.83 3.07
CA LEU A 64 3.76 11.80 2.05
C LEU A 64 5.03 10.96 1.80
N GLU A 65 6.20 11.59 1.84
CA GLU A 65 7.50 10.92 1.72
C GLU A 65 7.72 9.82 2.76
N ASP A 66 7.21 10.00 3.98
CA ASP A 66 7.32 9.00 5.05
C ASP A 66 6.45 7.77 4.78
N LEU A 67 5.29 7.99 4.14
CA LEU A 67 4.37 6.95 3.69
C LEU A 67 4.93 6.22 2.46
N GLN A 68 5.52 6.96 1.51
CA GLN A 68 6.17 6.40 0.32
C GLN A 68 7.45 5.63 0.66
N SER A 69 8.15 6.01 1.73
CA SER A 69 9.35 5.30 2.19
C SER A 69 9.05 3.99 2.92
N VAL A 70 7.77 3.62 3.09
CA VAL A 70 7.38 2.35 3.70
C VAL A 70 7.83 1.19 2.81
N LYS A 71 8.51 0.21 3.41
CA LYS A 71 8.85 -1.05 2.74
C LYS A 71 7.97 -2.16 3.27
N LEU A 72 7.23 -2.80 2.37
CA LEU A 72 6.34 -3.91 2.72
C LEU A 72 7.13 -5.22 2.88
N ALA A 73 7.74 -5.67 1.79
CA ALA A 73 8.61 -6.85 1.75
C ALA A 73 9.56 -6.73 0.56
N ASP A 74 10.51 -7.66 0.47
CA ASP A 74 11.38 -7.78 -0.67
C ASP A 74 10.57 -8.13 -1.94
N GLY A 75 10.91 -7.54 -3.08
CA GLY A 75 10.16 -7.72 -4.32
C GLY A 75 8.78 -7.04 -4.39
N ILE A 76 8.44 -6.16 -3.43
CA ILE A 76 7.18 -5.40 -3.39
C ILE A 76 7.46 -3.90 -3.34
N VAL A 77 6.90 -3.18 -4.31
CA VAL A 77 6.94 -1.72 -4.37
C VAL A 77 5.58 -1.17 -3.98
N ILE A 78 5.56 -0.25 -3.02
CA ILE A 78 4.40 0.55 -2.67
C ILE A 78 4.60 1.96 -3.19
N ASP A 79 3.57 2.50 -3.82
CA ASP A 79 3.52 3.86 -4.32
C ASP A 79 2.35 4.56 -3.61
N VAL A 80 2.62 5.62 -2.86
CA VAL A 80 1.56 6.34 -2.13
C VAL A 80 1.35 7.69 -2.78
N GLU A 81 0.10 8.01 -3.09
CA GLU A 81 -0.35 9.29 -3.65
C GLU A 81 -1.46 9.87 -2.78
N SER A 82 -1.61 11.20 -2.73
CA SER A 82 -2.77 11.83 -2.10
C SER A 82 -4.02 11.60 -2.94
N ALA A 83 -5.13 11.19 -2.32
CA ALA A 83 -6.39 10.98 -3.02
C ALA A 83 -7.11 12.29 -3.39
N ASP A 84 -6.75 13.38 -2.72
CA ASP A 84 -7.20 14.74 -3.01
C ASP A 84 -6.36 15.29 -4.19
N ASN A 85 -6.99 15.43 -5.37
CA ASN A 85 -6.41 16.05 -6.57
C ASN A 85 -6.95 17.47 -6.73
#